data_AF-A0A8E1WI53-F1
#
_entry.id   AF-A0A8E1WI53-F1
#
_cell.length_a   1.000
_cell.length_b   1.000
_cell.length_c   1.000
_cell.angle_alpha   90.00
_cell.angle_beta   90.00
_cell.angle_gamma   90.00
#
_symmetry.space_group_name_H-M   'P 1'
#
loop_
_entity.id
_entity.type
_entity.pdbx_description
1 polymer ?
#
loop_
_entity_poly.entity_id
_entity_poly.type
_entity_poly.pdbx_seq_one_letter_code
_entity_poly.pdbx_strand_id
1 'polypeptide(L)'
;MIKTILALVFTAAISWPAAAACLDLSKQPTISASGDLTRPMFAGPPNFEDVRKGDAPEPSYILTLDSPFCVTGDDFLEEGQTIDRIQLLDDKGILRKLVGHPIEVKGNDPFGAHTGHHHAPLLMDAVSASLNEVPADASLAQTTVEAFYLYLETGDGASAAMNVIPEKRGKGPFSAVALTKFYGNLKRPLKLLGVTWLSQNRFRAKYAFETQDGKTCKGSSVVTTKQVNGLNLVSSIESESGC
;
A
#
# COMPACT_ATOMS: atom_id res chain seq x y z
N MET A 1 37.29 27.90 50.55
CA MET A 1 37.18 27.63 49.11
C MET A 1 36.00 26.68 48.90
N ILE A 2 34.83 27.20 48.54
CA ILE A 2 33.60 26.41 48.34
C ILE A 2 33.40 26.29 46.82
N LYS A 3 33.47 25.06 46.29
CA LYS A 3 33.21 24.74 44.88
C LYS A 3 31.73 24.39 44.73
N THR A 4 30.95 25.28 44.13
CA THR A 4 29.55 25.04 43.76
C THR A 4 29.51 24.17 42.51
N ILE A 5 28.96 22.96 42.61
CA ILE A 5 28.70 22.05 41.49
C ILE A 5 27.33 22.42 40.92
N LEU A 6 27.29 22.91 39.68
CA LEU A 6 26.07 23.21 38.95
C LEU A 6 25.59 21.92 38.25
N ALA A 7 24.51 21.32 38.76
CA ALA A 7 23.88 20.14 38.15
C ALA A 7 23.01 20.58 36.96
N LEU A 8 23.40 20.19 35.75
CA LEU A 8 22.65 20.44 34.53
C LEU A 8 21.56 19.37 34.39
N VAL A 9 20.30 19.74 34.61
CA VAL A 9 19.14 18.86 34.41
C VAL A 9 18.82 18.81 32.92
N PHE A 10 19.10 17.69 32.27
CA PHE A 10 18.71 17.42 30.88
C PHE A 10 17.24 16.97 30.87
N THR A 11 16.32 17.87 30.55
CA THR A 11 14.92 17.54 30.25
C THR A 11 14.85 16.89 28.88
N ALA A 12 14.78 15.56 28.83
CA ALA A 12 14.46 14.83 27.62
C ALA A 12 13.00 15.11 27.24
N ALA A 13 12.77 15.88 26.18
CA ALA A 13 11.45 16.07 25.61
C ALA A 13 10.98 14.76 24.99
N ILE A 14 9.99 14.12 25.61
CA ILE A 14 9.32 12.94 25.06
C ILE A 14 8.32 13.45 24.02
N SER A 15 8.69 13.36 22.75
CA SER A 15 7.78 13.65 21.63
C SER A 15 6.85 12.45 21.45
N TRP A 16 5.57 12.59 21.79
CA TRP A 16 4.57 11.59 21.39
C TRP A 16 4.22 11.78 19.91
N PRO A 17 4.15 10.69 19.12
CA PRO A 17 3.68 10.79 17.75
C PRO A 17 2.21 11.21 17.79
N ALA A 18 1.89 12.35 17.16
CA ALA A 18 0.51 12.73 16.94
C ALA A 18 -0.13 11.68 16.02
N ALA A 19 -1.19 11.01 16.48
CA ALA A 19 -2.05 10.28 15.57
C ALA A 19 -2.56 11.28 14.52
N ALA A 20 -2.37 10.97 13.24
CA ALA A 20 -2.91 11.81 12.17
C ALA A 20 -4.43 11.91 12.35
N ALA A 21 -4.96 13.12 12.46
CA ALA A 21 -6.40 13.34 12.57
C ALA A 21 -7.09 12.89 11.26
N CYS A 22 -8.33 12.40 11.37
CA CYS A 22 -9.13 12.03 10.21
C CYS A 22 -9.40 13.24 9.30
N LEU A 23 -9.57 12.94 8.01
CA LEU A 23 -9.82 13.91 6.98
C LEU A 23 -11.27 14.39 7.03
N ASP A 24 -11.48 15.65 7.41
CA ASP A 24 -12.82 16.27 7.43
C ASP A 24 -13.22 16.74 6.02
N LEU A 25 -14.07 15.96 5.36
CA LEU A 25 -14.49 16.20 3.96
C LEU A 25 -15.27 17.50 3.81
N SER A 26 -16.04 17.91 4.84
CA SER A 26 -16.77 19.18 4.86
C SER A 26 -15.86 20.42 4.77
N LYS A 27 -14.57 20.26 5.10
CA LYS A 27 -13.56 21.33 5.08
C LYS A 27 -12.54 21.18 3.94
N GLN A 28 -12.58 20.07 3.21
CA GLN A 28 -11.58 19.73 2.19
C GLN A 28 -12.26 19.44 0.84
N PRO A 29 -12.60 20.49 0.07
CA PRO A 29 -13.24 20.34 -1.22
C PRO A 29 -12.32 19.76 -2.30
N THR A 30 -11.04 19.56 -1.99
CA THR A 30 -10.03 19.03 -2.89
C THR A 30 -9.11 18.10 -2.12
N ILE A 31 -8.92 16.89 -2.63
CA ILE A 31 -8.04 15.88 -2.03
C ILE A 31 -7.03 15.38 -3.08
N SER A 32 -5.83 15.06 -2.63
CA SER A 32 -4.83 14.34 -3.41
C SER A 32 -4.68 12.93 -2.86
N ALA A 33 -4.57 11.95 -3.76
CA ALA A 33 -4.42 10.55 -3.41
C ALA A 33 -3.50 9.85 -4.39
N SER A 34 -2.71 8.89 -3.88
CA SER A 34 -1.88 8.00 -4.69
C SER A 34 -2.36 6.57 -4.55
N GLY A 35 -2.25 5.80 -5.63
CA GLY A 35 -2.67 4.40 -5.63
C GLY A 35 -2.62 3.72 -6.99
N ASP A 36 -3.03 2.46 -7.00
CA ASP A 36 -3.15 1.64 -8.21
C ASP A 36 -4.48 1.98 -8.92
N LEU A 37 -4.42 2.49 -10.16
CA LEU A 37 -5.62 2.78 -10.94
C LEU A 37 -6.08 1.55 -11.73
N THR A 38 -7.32 1.13 -11.52
CA THR A 38 -7.97 0.06 -12.31
C THR A 38 -9.27 0.55 -12.95
N ARG A 39 -9.75 -0.19 -13.96
CA ARG A 39 -11.04 0.05 -14.60
C ARG A 39 -11.88 -1.23 -14.69
N PRO A 40 -12.33 -1.78 -13.54
CA PRO A 40 -13.19 -2.96 -13.51
C PRO A 40 -14.52 -2.71 -14.23
N MET A 41 -15.15 -3.82 -14.63
CA MET A 41 -16.48 -3.83 -15.23
C MET A 41 -17.51 -4.28 -14.19
N PHE A 42 -18.41 -3.40 -13.81
CA PHE A 42 -19.52 -3.71 -12.91
C PHE A 42 -20.81 -4.03 -13.69
N ALA A 43 -21.74 -4.70 -13.04
CA ALA A 43 -23.07 -4.95 -13.59
C ALA A 43 -23.99 -3.78 -13.22
N GLY A 44 -24.56 -3.14 -14.23
CA GLY A 44 -25.54 -2.07 -14.11
C GLY A 44 -26.98 -2.56 -14.28
N PRO A 45 -27.92 -1.68 -14.68
CA PRO A 45 -29.31 -2.04 -14.90
C PRO A 45 -29.50 -3.20 -15.90
N PRO A 46 -30.62 -3.94 -15.82
CA PRO A 46 -31.71 -3.74 -14.87
C PRO A 46 -31.52 -4.44 -13.52
N ASN A 47 -30.73 -5.52 -13.44
CA ASN A 47 -30.66 -6.35 -12.23
C ASN A 47 -29.41 -6.12 -11.38
N PHE A 48 -28.36 -5.50 -11.93
CA PHE A 48 -27.11 -5.23 -11.22
C PHE A 48 -26.37 -6.47 -10.71
N GLU A 49 -26.54 -7.61 -11.38
CA GLU A 49 -25.98 -8.90 -10.97
C GLU A 49 -24.86 -9.39 -11.90
N ASP A 50 -25.11 -9.45 -13.20
CA ASP A 50 -24.18 -10.10 -14.15
C ASP A 50 -24.37 -9.58 -15.58
N VAL A 51 -23.32 -8.93 -16.10
CA VAL A 51 -23.27 -8.45 -17.49
C VAL A 51 -23.51 -9.59 -18.50
N ARG A 52 -23.08 -10.81 -18.19
CA ARG A 52 -23.27 -11.97 -19.08
C ARG A 52 -24.72 -12.45 -19.13
N LYS A 53 -25.55 -12.05 -18.16
CA LYS A 53 -26.98 -12.36 -18.10
C LYS A 53 -27.86 -11.23 -18.66
N GLY A 54 -27.25 -10.18 -19.20
CA GLY A 54 -27.97 -9.09 -19.89
C GLY A 54 -27.95 -7.75 -19.18
N ASP A 55 -27.27 -7.64 -18.02
CA ASP A 55 -27.09 -6.34 -17.37
C ASP A 55 -26.12 -5.43 -18.16
N ALA A 56 -26.36 -4.13 -18.13
CA ALA A 56 -25.54 -3.14 -18.79
C ALA A 56 -24.13 -3.10 -18.16
N PRO A 57 -23.04 -3.10 -18.94
CA PRO A 57 -21.70 -2.94 -18.40
C PRO A 57 -21.47 -1.52 -17.86
N GLU A 58 -21.07 -1.41 -16.60
CA GLU A 58 -20.68 -0.15 -15.95
C GLU A 58 -19.17 -0.15 -15.66
N PRO A 59 -18.33 0.36 -16.58
CA PRO A 59 -16.91 0.48 -16.31
C PRO A 59 -16.62 1.69 -15.43
N SER A 60 -15.99 1.47 -14.28
CA SER A 60 -15.68 2.53 -13.31
C SER A 60 -14.19 2.61 -13.05
N TYR A 61 -13.66 3.81 -12.81
CA TYR A 61 -12.28 3.98 -12.40
C TYR A 61 -12.17 3.83 -10.89
N ILE A 62 -11.40 2.84 -10.44
CA ILE A 62 -11.19 2.58 -9.02
C ILE A 62 -9.71 2.76 -8.72
N LEU A 63 -9.41 3.73 -7.86
CA LEU A 63 -8.10 3.93 -7.27
C LEU A 63 -8.03 3.16 -5.94
N THR A 64 -7.18 2.14 -5.86
CA THR A 64 -6.87 1.49 -4.57
C THR A 64 -5.70 2.22 -3.92
N LEU A 65 -5.90 2.74 -2.72
CA LEU A 65 -4.99 3.70 -2.10
C LEU A 65 -3.69 3.07 -1.61
N ASP A 66 -2.59 3.79 -1.83
CA ASP A 66 -1.28 3.46 -1.26
C ASP A 66 -1.29 3.60 0.26
N SER A 67 -1.93 4.65 0.78
CA SER A 67 -2.11 4.85 2.21
C SER A 67 -3.60 5.08 2.50
N PRO A 68 -4.31 4.08 3.04
CA PRO A 68 -5.65 4.28 3.56
C PRO A 68 -5.66 5.40 4.62
N PHE A 69 -6.75 6.16 4.68
CA PHE A 69 -6.94 7.24 5.65
C PHE A 69 -8.37 7.22 6.18
N CYS A 70 -8.58 7.73 7.39
CA CYS A 70 -9.92 7.88 7.93
C CYS A 70 -10.55 9.22 7.53
N VAL A 71 -11.86 9.25 7.41
CA VAL A 71 -12.65 10.45 7.07
C VAL A 71 -13.71 10.77 8.12
N THR A 72 -14.16 12.02 8.12
CA THR A 72 -15.27 12.54 8.94
C THR A 72 -16.03 13.61 8.14
N GLY A 73 -17.21 14.02 8.61
CA GLY A 73 -17.91 15.19 8.05
C GLY A 73 -18.55 14.95 6.68
N ASP A 74 -19.07 13.74 6.44
CA ASP A 74 -19.89 13.38 5.29
C ASP A 74 -21.11 12.58 5.77
N ASP A 75 -22.30 12.87 5.23
CA ASP A 75 -23.56 12.29 5.69
C ASP A 75 -23.74 10.79 5.34
N PHE A 76 -22.90 10.25 4.45
CA PHE A 76 -22.99 8.88 3.93
C PHE A 76 -21.82 8.00 4.38
N LEU A 77 -20.87 8.54 5.15
CA LEU A 77 -19.73 7.81 5.72
C LEU A 77 -19.83 7.77 7.24
N GLU A 78 -19.36 6.68 7.83
CA GLU A 78 -19.26 6.61 9.29
C GLU A 78 -18.12 7.52 9.79
N GLU A 79 -18.32 8.16 10.95
CA GLU A 79 -17.28 8.98 11.58
C GLU A 79 -16.02 8.15 11.87
N GLY A 80 -14.89 8.53 11.27
CA GLY A 80 -13.63 7.81 11.38
C GLY A 80 -13.51 6.60 10.45
N GLN A 81 -14.44 6.40 9.51
CA GLN A 81 -14.39 5.31 8.54
C GLN A 81 -13.07 5.34 7.76
N THR A 82 -12.40 4.19 7.66
CA THR A 82 -11.18 4.05 6.85
C THR A 82 -11.54 3.89 5.38
N ILE A 83 -10.95 4.74 4.53
CA ILE A 83 -11.07 4.71 3.09
C ILE A 83 -9.82 4.02 2.52
N ASP A 84 -10.02 2.92 1.81
CA ASP A 84 -8.97 2.15 1.12
C ASP A 84 -9.06 2.26 -0.41
N ARG A 85 -10.18 2.80 -0.93
CA ARG A 85 -10.46 2.93 -2.35
C ARG A 85 -11.33 4.15 -2.66
N ILE A 86 -11.08 4.75 -3.82
CA ILE A 86 -11.83 5.89 -4.32
C ILE A 86 -12.34 5.56 -5.73
N GLN A 87 -13.62 5.79 -6.00
CA GLN A 87 -14.15 5.81 -7.37
C GLN A 87 -13.92 7.20 -7.97
N LEU A 88 -13.20 7.25 -9.08
CA LEU A 88 -12.88 8.50 -9.77
C LEU A 88 -13.88 8.74 -10.91
N LEU A 89 -14.50 9.91 -10.91
CA LEU A 89 -15.30 10.40 -12.03
C LEU A 89 -14.37 11.12 -13.02
N ASP A 90 -14.46 10.78 -14.31
CA ASP A 90 -13.48 11.17 -15.35
C ASP A 90 -14.13 11.92 -16.52
N ASP A 91 -14.81 13.03 -16.23
CA ASP A 91 -15.47 13.86 -17.25
C ASP A 91 -14.51 14.40 -18.31
N LYS A 92 -13.22 14.54 -17.96
CA LYS A 92 -12.16 15.04 -18.85
C LYS A 92 -11.46 13.94 -19.65
N GLY A 93 -11.74 12.65 -19.37
CA GLY A 93 -11.11 11.52 -20.05
C GLY A 93 -9.60 11.38 -19.80
N ILE A 94 -9.09 11.87 -18.67
CA ILE A 94 -7.66 11.89 -18.34
C ILE A 94 -7.16 10.55 -17.80
N LEU A 95 -8.05 9.71 -17.25
CA LEU A 95 -7.65 8.50 -16.52
C LEU A 95 -7.42 7.30 -17.44
N ARG A 96 -8.05 7.27 -18.63
CA ARG A 96 -8.03 6.10 -19.53
C ARG A 96 -6.62 5.61 -19.86
N LYS A 97 -5.67 6.52 -20.06
CA LYS A 97 -4.28 6.19 -20.41
C LYS A 97 -3.43 5.71 -19.23
N LEU A 98 -3.92 5.91 -18.01
CA LEU A 98 -3.20 5.62 -16.77
C LEU A 98 -3.68 4.32 -16.11
N VAL A 99 -4.74 3.70 -16.63
CA VAL A 99 -5.25 2.41 -16.13
C VAL A 99 -4.13 1.37 -16.13
N GLY A 100 -4.03 0.62 -15.03
CA GLY A 100 -3.01 -0.40 -14.80
C GLY A 100 -1.70 0.13 -14.22
N HIS A 101 -1.59 1.43 -13.94
CA HIS A 101 -0.39 2.04 -13.40
C HIS A 101 -0.64 2.64 -12.00
N PRO A 102 0.41 2.77 -11.18
CA PRO A 102 0.36 3.62 -10.01
C PRO A 102 0.29 5.09 -10.44
N ILE A 103 -0.65 5.83 -9.87
CA ILE A 103 -0.88 7.24 -10.19
C ILE A 103 -0.92 8.08 -8.92
N GLU A 104 -0.66 9.37 -9.10
CA GLU A 104 -1.15 10.41 -8.20
C GLU A 104 -2.32 11.10 -8.90
N VAL A 105 -3.43 11.28 -8.17
CA VAL A 105 -4.60 12.00 -8.63
C VAL A 105 -4.95 13.11 -7.65
N LYS A 106 -5.37 14.24 -8.20
CA LYS A 106 -6.03 15.32 -7.48
C LYS A 106 -7.48 15.35 -7.92
N GLY A 107 -8.40 15.34 -6.97
CA GLY A 107 -9.84 15.41 -7.24
C GLY A 107 -10.55 16.43 -6.37
N ASN A 108 -11.75 16.82 -6.83
CA ASN A 108 -12.63 17.75 -6.15
C ASN A 108 -13.90 17.08 -5.66
N ASP A 109 -14.59 17.77 -4.75
CA ASP A 109 -15.91 17.45 -4.26
C ASP A 109 -15.99 16.00 -3.77
N PRO A 110 -15.16 15.59 -2.80
CA PRO A 110 -15.20 14.23 -2.28
C PRO A 110 -16.50 13.98 -1.51
N PHE A 111 -17.16 12.85 -1.76
CA PHE A 111 -18.39 12.47 -1.06
C PHE A 111 -18.55 10.96 -0.89
N GLY A 112 -19.31 10.57 0.13
CA GLY A 112 -19.61 9.19 0.46
C GLY A 112 -20.55 8.50 -0.52
N ALA A 113 -20.34 7.20 -0.71
CA ALA A 113 -21.20 6.37 -1.53
C ALA A 113 -22.62 6.24 -0.95
N HIS A 114 -23.63 6.49 -1.76
CA HIS A 114 -25.03 6.50 -1.33
C HIS A 114 -26.00 5.92 -2.36
N THR A 115 -25.48 5.31 -3.44
CA THR A 115 -26.30 4.61 -4.44
C THR A 115 -25.67 3.27 -4.82
N GLY A 116 -26.47 2.38 -5.44
CA GLY A 116 -25.98 1.11 -5.99
C GLY A 116 -25.05 1.23 -7.20
N HIS A 117 -24.84 2.45 -7.72
CA HIS A 117 -23.91 2.75 -8.82
C HIS A 117 -22.55 3.28 -8.31
N HIS A 118 -22.39 3.39 -7.00
CA HIS A 118 -21.15 3.81 -6.36
C HIS A 118 -20.39 2.55 -5.91
N HIS A 119 -19.30 2.27 -6.60
CA HIS A 119 -18.52 1.04 -6.53
C HIS A 119 -17.28 1.15 -5.61
N ALA A 120 -17.19 2.23 -4.83
CA ALA A 120 -16.18 2.50 -3.81
C ALA A 120 -16.80 3.34 -2.68
N PRO A 121 -16.32 3.26 -1.41
CA PRO A 121 -16.86 4.06 -0.30
C PRO A 121 -16.78 5.57 -0.52
N LEU A 122 -15.72 6.06 -1.17
CA LEU A 122 -15.51 7.47 -1.47
C LEU A 122 -15.51 7.71 -2.98
N LEU A 123 -16.10 8.82 -3.41
CA LEU A 123 -16.09 9.30 -4.80
C LEU A 123 -15.48 10.69 -4.88
N MET A 124 -14.89 11.04 -6.03
CA MET A 124 -14.49 12.42 -6.35
C MET A 124 -14.35 12.65 -7.85
N ASP A 125 -14.43 13.91 -8.27
CA ASP A 125 -14.17 14.33 -9.64
C ASP A 125 -12.66 14.47 -9.91
N ALA A 126 -12.11 13.68 -10.83
CA ALA A 126 -10.70 13.75 -11.16
C ALA A 126 -10.36 15.05 -11.90
N VAL A 127 -9.55 15.90 -11.28
CA VAL A 127 -9.11 17.19 -11.84
C VAL A 127 -7.84 17.03 -12.66
N SER A 128 -6.88 16.28 -12.13
CA SER A 128 -5.60 15.95 -12.76
C SER A 128 -5.09 14.61 -12.26
N ALA A 129 -4.42 13.86 -13.12
CA ALA A 129 -3.75 12.62 -12.76
C ALA A 129 -2.45 12.47 -13.55
N SER A 130 -1.43 11.91 -12.91
CA SER A 130 -0.15 11.59 -13.51
C SER A 130 0.33 10.23 -13.03
N LEU A 131 1.23 9.62 -13.80
CA LEU A 131 1.99 8.49 -13.28
C LEU A 131 2.70 8.92 -12.01
N ASN A 132 2.70 8.05 -11.01
CA ASN A 132 3.50 8.26 -9.83
C ASN A 132 4.96 7.99 -10.21
N GLU A 133 5.71 9.04 -10.54
CA GLU A 133 7.12 8.91 -10.89
C GLU A 133 7.89 8.45 -9.65
N VAL A 134 8.34 7.19 -9.67
CA VAL A 134 9.19 6.66 -8.61
C VAL A 134 10.55 7.37 -8.70
N PRO A 135 10.98 8.10 -7.66
CA PRO A 135 12.31 8.70 -7.63
C PRO A 135 13.39 7.65 -7.91
N ALA A 136 14.49 8.02 -8.59
CA ALA A 136 15.48 7.05 -9.04
C ALA A 136 16.10 6.21 -7.89
N ASP A 137 16.27 6.81 -6.72
CA ASP A 137 16.71 6.12 -5.50
C ASP A 137 15.66 5.15 -4.95
N ALA A 138 14.38 5.54 -4.98
CA ALA A 138 13.25 4.68 -4.67
C ALA A 138 13.11 3.53 -5.68
N SER A 139 13.44 3.73 -6.95
CA SER A 139 13.44 2.69 -7.98
C SER A 139 14.51 1.62 -7.71
N LEU A 140 15.71 2.02 -7.26
CA LEU A 140 16.74 1.09 -6.81
C LEU A 140 16.31 0.32 -5.56
N ALA A 141 15.69 1.01 -4.60
CA ALA A 141 15.14 0.36 -3.41
C ALA A 141 14.00 -0.62 -3.74
N GLN A 142 13.15 -0.28 -4.70
CA GLN A 142 12.09 -1.16 -5.21
C GLN A 142 12.70 -2.43 -5.82
N THR A 143 13.74 -2.29 -6.63
CA THR A 143 14.48 -3.42 -7.21
C THR A 143 15.00 -4.37 -6.11
N THR A 144 15.52 -3.84 -4.99
CA THR A 144 15.91 -4.69 -3.85
C THR A 144 14.72 -5.45 -3.26
N VAL A 145 13.56 -4.79 -3.10
CA VAL A 145 12.35 -5.44 -2.57
C VAL A 145 11.88 -6.54 -3.52
N GLU A 146 11.83 -6.28 -4.82
CA GLU A 146 11.48 -7.28 -5.84
C GLU A 146 12.45 -8.46 -5.79
N ALA A 147 13.77 -8.21 -5.79
CA ALA A 147 14.78 -9.25 -5.70
C ALA A 147 14.62 -10.11 -4.44
N PHE A 148 14.35 -9.49 -3.28
CA PHE A 148 14.08 -10.21 -2.04
C PHE A 148 12.94 -11.22 -2.22
N TYR A 149 11.78 -10.79 -2.73
CA TYR A 149 10.63 -11.69 -2.93
C TYR A 149 10.87 -12.73 -4.02
N LEU A 150 11.57 -12.38 -5.10
CA LEU A 150 11.92 -13.33 -6.16
C LEU A 150 12.79 -14.48 -5.65
N TYR A 151 13.71 -14.22 -4.72
CA TYR A 151 14.46 -15.29 -4.04
C TYR A 151 13.59 -16.10 -3.08
N LEU A 152 12.56 -15.51 -2.47
CA LEU A 152 11.59 -16.29 -1.70
C LEU A 152 10.76 -17.23 -2.59
N GLU A 153 10.43 -16.83 -3.82
CA GLU A 153 9.71 -17.69 -4.77
C GLU A 153 10.47 -18.99 -5.08
N THR A 154 11.79 -18.95 -5.06
CA THR A 154 12.64 -20.13 -5.32
C THR A 154 13.07 -20.85 -4.04
N GLY A 155 12.64 -20.38 -2.87
CA GLY A 155 13.07 -20.92 -1.57
C GLY A 155 14.54 -20.64 -1.23
N ASP A 156 15.20 -19.75 -1.97
CA ASP A 156 16.60 -19.38 -1.76
C ASP A 156 16.71 -18.32 -0.65
N GLY A 157 16.58 -18.78 0.59
CA GLY A 157 16.75 -17.95 1.77
C GLY A 157 18.14 -17.31 1.91
N ALA A 158 19.19 -17.88 1.33
CA ALA A 158 20.53 -17.32 1.39
C ALA A 158 20.62 -16.04 0.55
N SER A 159 20.19 -16.09 -0.71
CA SER A 159 20.11 -14.92 -1.59
C SER A 159 19.07 -13.91 -1.11
N ALA A 160 17.92 -14.37 -0.59
CA ALA A 160 16.93 -13.48 0.01
C ALA A 160 17.51 -12.69 1.20
N ALA A 161 18.20 -13.36 2.13
CA ALA A 161 18.80 -12.70 3.29
C ALA A 161 19.85 -11.64 2.91
N MET A 162 20.52 -11.76 1.75
CA MET A 162 21.46 -10.75 1.27
C MET A 162 20.79 -9.40 0.93
N ASN A 163 19.48 -9.39 0.70
CA ASN A 163 18.69 -8.17 0.45
C ASN A 163 18.17 -7.52 1.74
N VAL A 164 18.37 -8.14 2.90
CA VAL A 164 17.98 -7.62 4.24
C VAL A 164 19.15 -6.93 4.90
N ILE A 165 18.96 -5.96 5.80
CA ILE A 165 20.06 -5.34 6.56
C ILE A 165 20.90 -6.39 7.34
N PRO A 166 22.24 -6.24 7.44
CA PRO A 166 23.12 -7.25 8.04
C PRO A 166 22.72 -7.70 9.45
N GLU A 167 22.24 -6.78 10.27
CA GLU A 167 21.88 -6.99 11.68
C GLU A 167 20.73 -8.01 11.85
N LYS A 168 19.92 -8.22 10.80
CA LYS A 168 18.77 -9.14 10.82
C LYS A 168 19.03 -10.50 10.17
N ARG A 169 20.21 -10.71 9.55
CA ARG A 169 20.52 -11.95 8.80
C ARG A 169 20.94 -13.11 9.69
N GLY A 170 21.47 -12.84 10.88
CA GLY A 170 22.11 -13.87 11.72
C GLY A 170 21.13 -14.79 12.47
N LYS A 171 19.94 -14.30 12.82
CA LYS A 171 18.92 -15.05 13.59
C LYS A 171 17.52 -14.50 13.37
N GLY A 172 16.52 -15.32 13.64
CA GLY A 172 15.11 -14.94 13.50
C GLY A 172 14.57 -15.09 12.07
N PRO A 173 13.40 -14.48 11.77
CA PRO A 173 12.64 -14.76 10.55
C PRO A 173 13.35 -14.33 9.26
N PHE A 174 14.29 -13.39 9.32
CA PHE A 174 15.09 -12.94 8.18
C PHE A 174 16.42 -13.69 8.01
N SER A 175 16.71 -14.68 8.85
CA SER A 175 17.90 -15.51 8.66
C SER A 175 17.74 -16.42 7.45
N ALA A 176 18.85 -16.71 6.75
CA ALA A 176 18.83 -17.58 5.58
C ALA A 176 18.17 -18.93 5.86
N VAL A 177 18.49 -19.53 7.02
CA VAL A 177 17.90 -20.80 7.47
C VAL A 177 16.39 -20.69 7.67
N ALA A 178 15.90 -19.62 8.32
CA ALA A 178 14.48 -19.44 8.54
C ALA A 178 13.71 -19.22 7.23
N LEU A 179 14.25 -18.38 6.34
CA LEU A 179 13.67 -18.09 5.03
C LEU A 179 13.60 -19.35 4.15
N THR A 180 14.72 -20.09 4.00
CA THR A 180 14.72 -21.35 3.25
C THR A 180 13.77 -22.37 3.86
N LYS A 181 13.76 -22.50 5.19
CA LYS A 181 12.88 -23.47 5.87
C LYS A 181 11.40 -23.16 5.64
N PHE A 182 11.00 -21.90 5.66
CA PHE A 182 9.60 -21.55 5.46
C PHE A 182 9.23 -21.56 3.97
N TYR A 183 9.88 -20.72 3.17
CA TYR A 183 9.50 -20.48 1.79
C TYR A 183 9.89 -21.62 0.84
N GLY A 184 10.98 -22.34 1.13
CA GLY A 184 11.40 -23.51 0.35
C GLY A 184 10.54 -24.76 0.59
N ASN A 185 9.73 -24.77 1.64
CA ASN A 185 8.83 -25.88 1.97
C ASN A 185 7.36 -25.59 1.62
N LEU A 186 7.06 -24.52 0.88
CA LEU A 186 5.69 -24.23 0.46
C LEU A 186 5.17 -25.29 -0.53
N LYS A 187 3.90 -25.67 -0.43
CA LYS A 187 3.25 -26.59 -1.38
C LYS A 187 3.05 -25.93 -2.74
N ARG A 188 2.63 -24.65 -2.73
CA ARG A 188 2.76 -23.77 -3.90
C ARG A 188 3.72 -22.65 -3.52
N PRO A 189 4.85 -22.50 -4.25
CA PRO A 189 5.82 -21.46 -3.95
C PRO A 189 5.20 -20.07 -3.89
N LEU A 190 5.86 -19.18 -3.17
CA LEU A 190 5.47 -17.77 -3.19
C LEU A 190 5.48 -17.24 -4.63
N LYS A 191 4.49 -16.40 -4.92
CA LYS A 191 4.41 -15.61 -6.14
C LYS A 191 4.24 -14.15 -5.76
N LEU A 192 5.17 -13.32 -6.19
CA LEU A 192 5.09 -11.87 -6.14
C LEU A 192 4.08 -11.42 -7.19
N LEU A 193 3.05 -10.70 -6.76
CA LEU A 193 1.99 -10.17 -7.62
C LEU A 193 2.25 -8.72 -8.01
N GLY A 194 3.03 -7.99 -7.22
CA GLY A 194 3.44 -6.62 -7.52
C GLY A 194 4.14 -5.96 -6.34
N VAL A 195 4.90 -4.91 -6.65
CA VAL A 195 5.50 -3.98 -5.68
C VAL A 195 5.10 -2.56 -6.06
N THR A 196 4.47 -1.85 -5.14
CA THR A 196 4.05 -0.45 -5.34
C THR A 196 4.85 0.44 -4.39
N TRP A 197 5.44 1.53 -4.91
CA TRP A 197 6.07 2.56 -4.07
C TRP A 197 5.00 3.34 -3.32
N LEU A 198 5.12 3.43 -1.99
CA LEU A 198 4.17 4.16 -1.16
C LEU A 198 4.67 5.56 -0.83
N SER A 199 5.91 5.65 -0.36
CA SER A 199 6.60 6.90 -0.06
C SER A 199 8.04 6.61 0.34
N GLN A 200 8.98 7.50 -0.01
CA GLN A 200 10.39 7.43 0.41
C GLN A 200 10.98 6.02 0.23
N ASN A 201 11.18 5.30 1.34
CA ASN A 201 11.76 3.97 1.45
C ASN A 201 10.72 2.87 1.76
N ARG A 202 9.42 3.15 1.60
CA ARG A 202 8.31 2.23 1.89
C ARG A 202 7.65 1.73 0.60
N PHE A 203 7.42 0.43 0.55
CA PHE A 203 6.85 -0.27 -0.59
C PHE A 203 5.77 -1.24 -0.12
N ARG A 204 4.69 -1.40 -0.87
CA ARG A 204 3.72 -2.48 -0.66
C ARG A 204 4.06 -3.63 -1.58
N ALA A 205 4.37 -4.80 -1.00
CA ALA A 205 4.50 -6.04 -1.75
C ALA A 205 3.19 -6.84 -1.62
N LYS A 206 2.62 -7.26 -2.75
CA LYS A 206 1.46 -8.17 -2.82
C LYS A 206 1.94 -9.55 -3.25
N TYR A 207 1.50 -10.61 -2.57
CA TYR A 207 1.99 -11.96 -2.83
C TYR A 207 0.94 -13.05 -2.56
N ALA A 208 1.17 -14.24 -3.10
CA ALA A 208 0.36 -15.43 -2.83
C ALA A 208 1.20 -16.70 -2.67
N PHE A 209 0.77 -17.63 -1.81
CA PHE A 209 1.35 -18.97 -1.67
C PHE A 209 0.36 -19.99 -1.07
N GLU A 210 0.75 -21.27 -1.03
CA GLU A 210 0.04 -22.33 -0.31
C GLU A 210 1.02 -23.12 0.57
N THR A 211 0.70 -23.28 1.84
CA THR A 211 1.49 -24.08 2.80
C THR A 211 1.22 -25.58 2.63
N GLN A 212 2.04 -26.43 3.26
CA GLN A 212 1.94 -27.89 3.15
C GLN A 212 0.60 -28.46 3.65
N ASP A 213 0.01 -27.84 4.67
CA ASP A 213 -1.32 -28.17 5.20
C ASP A 213 -2.47 -27.65 4.31
N GLY A 214 -2.17 -27.02 3.16
CA GLY A 214 -3.14 -26.55 2.20
C GLY A 214 -3.71 -25.16 2.49
N LYS A 215 -3.24 -24.46 3.53
CA LYS A 215 -3.66 -23.08 3.79
C LYS A 215 -3.15 -22.16 2.68
N THR A 216 -4.07 -21.46 2.03
CA THR A 216 -3.76 -20.46 1.00
C THR A 216 -3.57 -19.09 1.63
N CYS A 217 -2.53 -18.39 1.20
CA CYS A 217 -2.22 -17.02 1.55
C CYS A 217 -2.33 -16.16 0.28
N LYS A 218 -3.07 -15.05 0.36
CA LYS A 218 -3.10 -13.97 -0.63
C LYS A 218 -3.01 -12.68 0.15
N GLY A 219 -1.81 -12.17 0.36
CA GLY A 219 -1.55 -11.12 1.32
C GLY A 219 -0.81 -9.91 0.76
N SER A 220 -0.70 -8.90 1.59
CA SER A 220 0.13 -7.73 1.36
C SER A 220 0.97 -7.41 2.59
N SER A 221 2.12 -6.77 2.36
CA SER A 221 2.95 -6.25 3.43
C SER A 221 3.61 -4.94 3.04
N VAL A 222 3.80 -4.07 4.02
CA VAL A 222 4.62 -2.88 3.87
C VAL A 222 6.08 -3.22 4.19
N VAL A 223 6.94 -3.00 3.21
CA VAL A 223 8.39 -3.23 3.26
C VAL A 223 9.08 -1.89 3.39
N THR A 224 9.91 -1.72 4.42
CA THR A 224 10.72 -0.51 4.61
C THR A 224 12.17 -0.82 4.31
N THR A 225 12.81 -0.08 3.40
CA THR A 225 14.25 -0.20 3.10
C THR A 225 15.07 0.81 3.90
N LYS A 226 16.36 0.55 4.06
CA LYS A 226 17.33 1.49 4.62
C LYS A 226 18.60 1.41 3.81
N GLN A 227 19.23 2.56 3.58
CA GLN A 227 20.55 2.59 2.96
C GLN A 227 21.62 2.15 3.97
N VAL A 228 22.42 1.15 3.60
CA VAL A 228 23.57 0.64 4.37
C VAL A 228 24.73 0.48 3.41
N ASN A 229 25.83 1.21 3.63
CA ASN A 229 27.01 1.21 2.77
C ASN A 229 26.68 1.45 1.27
N GLY A 230 25.75 2.37 1.00
CA GLY A 230 25.31 2.70 -0.37
C GLY A 230 24.34 1.70 -1.00
N LEU A 231 23.96 0.63 -0.30
CA LEU A 231 22.95 -0.33 -0.76
C LEU A 231 21.61 -0.08 -0.09
N ASN A 232 20.51 -0.09 -0.85
CA ASN A 232 19.17 -0.16 -0.30
C ASN A 232 18.89 -1.59 0.15
N LEU A 233 18.60 -1.80 1.44
CA LEU A 233 18.35 -3.12 2.02
C LEU A 233 17.04 -3.12 2.81
N VAL A 234 16.30 -4.23 2.79
CA VAL A 234 15.09 -4.44 3.57
C VAL A 234 15.42 -4.35 5.06
N SER A 235 14.77 -3.42 5.74
CA SER A 235 14.97 -3.15 7.16
C SER A 235 13.78 -3.61 8.02
N SER A 236 12.55 -3.56 7.50
CA SER A 236 11.35 -4.14 8.13
C SER A 236 10.36 -4.63 7.08
N ILE A 237 9.52 -5.58 7.49
CA ILE A 237 8.34 -6.02 6.76
C ILE A 237 7.21 -6.14 7.79
N GLU A 238 6.10 -5.47 7.52
CA GLU A 238 4.90 -5.47 8.35
C GLU A 238 3.75 -6.06 7.53
N SER A 239 3.13 -7.14 8.01
CA SER A 239 1.94 -7.69 7.35
C SER A 239 0.81 -6.67 7.43
N GLU A 240 0.14 -6.46 6.31
CA GLU A 240 -0.99 -5.56 6.19
C GLU A 240 -2.30 -6.35 6.04
N SER A 241 -2.28 -7.46 5.29
CA SER A 241 -3.48 -8.29 5.10
C SER A 241 -3.19 -9.70 4.59
N GLY A 242 -4.21 -10.57 4.70
CA GLY A 242 -4.35 -11.82 3.95
C GLY A 242 -3.61 -13.03 4.50
N CYS A 243 -2.61 -12.81 5.36
CA CYS A 243 -1.76 -13.81 6.00
C CYS A 243 -1.19 -13.20 7.31
#